data_AF-A0A952GZU8-F1
#
_entry.id   AF-A0A952GZU8-F1
#
_cell.length_a   1.000
_cell.length_b   1.000
_cell.length_c   1.000
_cell.angle_alpha   90.00
_cell.angle_beta   90.00
_cell.angle_gamma   90.00
#
_symmetry.space_group_name_H-M   'P 1'
#
loop_
_entity.id
_entity.type
_entity.pdbx_description
1 polymer ?
#
loop_
_entity_poly.entity_id
_entity_poly.type
_entity_poly.pdbx_seq_one_letter_code
_entity_poly.pdbx_strand_id
1 'polypeptide(L)'
;MTMTRRTLLGTTILAAAAAAPAAAAIGTASYRDARAPVAARVQDLLSKMTLEEKAAQVRSMWFGKSAILDAHGNFSEEKAAKALAAGIGQIARPHDWAGTSRYLERFREVEDTVTLVNAIQRFLLEKTRLGIPALFHEEGAHGYLAKDA
;
A
#
# COMPACT_ATOMS: atom_id res chain seq x y z
N MET A 1 21.16 7.16 76.96
CA MET A 1 20.07 7.38 75.98
C MET A 1 20.41 6.59 74.72
N THR A 2 20.20 5.28 74.66
CA THR A 2 18.96 4.57 74.24
C THR A 2 18.30 5.09 72.94
N MET A 3 18.33 4.20 71.93
CA MET A 3 17.30 3.92 70.91
C MET A 3 17.10 4.95 69.75
N THR A 4 16.87 4.60 68.46
CA THR A 4 16.63 3.31 67.77
C THR A 4 16.73 3.47 66.24
N ARG A 5 17.07 2.35 65.58
CA ARG A 5 16.63 1.87 64.25
C ARG A 5 15.71 2.77 63.41
N ARG A 6 16.15 3.07 62.18
CA ARG A 6 15.29 2.93 60.98
C ARG A 6 16.14 2.75 59.72
N THR A 7 16.25 1.49 59.34
CA THR A 7 16.67 0.96 58.04
C THR A 7 15.85 1.59 56.92
N LEU A 8 16.49 2.11 55.89
CA LEU A 8 15.89 2.21 54.55
C LEU A 8 17.00 1.96 53.51
N LEU A 9 17.31 0.69 53.26
CA LEU A 9 17.98 0.30 52.03
C LEU A 9 16.96 0.48 50.90
N GLY A 10 17.01 1.61 50.21
CA GLY A 10 16.36 1.80 48.92
C GLY A 10 17.21 1.13 47.85
N THR A 11 16.95 -0.13 47.54
CA THR A 11 17.49 -0.81 46.37
C THR A 11 16.89 -0.18 45.10
N THR A 12 17.62 0.73 44.47
CA THR A 12 17.40 1.10 43.07
C THR A 12 17.85 -0.05 42.18
N ILE A 13 16.90 -0.88 41.76
CA ILE A 13 17.11 -1.77 40.62
C ILE A 13 17.09 -0.89 39.37
N LEU A 14 18.28 -0.60 38.84
CA LEU A 14 18.43 -0.04 37.51
C LEU A 14 18.05 -1.15 36.52
N ALA A 15 16.80 -1.15 36.06
CA ALA A 15 16.39 -1.97 34.94
C ALA A 15 17.10 -1.43 33.69
N ALA A 16 18.28 -1.98 33.39
CA ALA A 16 18.87 -1.87 32.07
C ALA A 16 17.95 -2.62 31.10
N ALA A 17 16.98 -1.90 30.53
CA ALA A 17 16.34 -2.32 29.29
C ALA A 17 17.44 -2.29 28.22
N ALA A 18 18.15 -3.40 28.07
CA ALA A 18 18.91 -3.66 26.87
C ALA A 18 17.90 -3.62 25.72
N ALA A 19 17.83 -2.48 25.03
CA ALA A 19 17.30 -2.45 23.68
C ALA A 19 18.22 -3.34 22.85
N ALA A 20 17.92 -4.64 22.85
CA ALA A 20 18.50 -5.56 21.90
C ALA A 20 18.24 -4.96 20.52
N PRO A 21 19.25 -4.95 19.61
CA PRO A 21 19.01 -4.44 18.28
C PRO A 21 17.85 -5.25 17.70
N ALA A 22 16.84 -4.55 17.19
CA ALA A 22 15.75 -5.12 16.41
C ALA A 22 16.26 -5.66 15.06
N ALA A 23 17.45 -6.26 15.03
CA ALA A 23 17.81 -7.33 14.12
C ALA A 23 17.07 -8.61 14.58
N ALA A 24 15.76 -8.51 14.73
CA ALA A 24 14.92 -9.64 15.06
C ALA A 24 14.97 -10.60 13.87
N ALA A 25 15.40 -11.82 14.14
CA ALA A 25 15.47 -12.98 13.26
C ALA A 25 14.87 -12.78 11.86
N ILE A 26 15.72 -12.89 10.83
CA ILE A 26 15.28 -13.04 9.44
C ILE A 26 14.60 -14.42 9.35
N GLY A 27 13.37 -14.50 9.85
CA GLY A 27 12.51 -15.66 9.80
C GLY A 27 11.69 -15.63 8.52
N THR A 28 11.32 -16.82 8.06
CA THR A 28 10.45 -17.12 6.91
C THR A 28 8.99 -16.72 7.13
N ALA A 29 8.74 -15.60 7.82
CA ALA A 29 7.39 -15.12 8.08
C ALA A 29 6.71 -14.75 6.77
N SER A 30 5.51 -15.29 6.54
CA SER A 30 4.73 -14.99 5.34
C SER A 30 4.47 -13.49 5.23
N TYR A 31 4.62 -12.92 4.03
CA TYR A 31 4.27 -11.51 3.76
C TYR A 31 2.81 -11.16 4.08
N ARG A 32 1.94 -12.19 4.19
CA ARG A 32 0.53 -12.08 4.56
C ARG A 32 0.26 -12.11 6.07
N ASP A 33 1.23 -12.46 6.92
CA ASP A 33 1.04 -12.40 8.37
C ASP A 33 1.11 -10.95 8.86
N ALA A 34 -0.04 -10.38 9.23
CA ALA A 34 -0.13 -9.01 9.74
C ALA A 34 0.61 -8.79 11.06
N ARG A 35 0.93 -9.86 11.82
CA ARG A 35 1.66 -9.78 13.10
C ARG A 35 3.18 -9.80 12.92
N ALA A 36 3.67 -10.16 11.74
CA ALA A 36 5.09 -10.21 11.47
C ALA A 36 5.68 -8.79 11.25
N PRO A 37 6.96 -8.56 11.60
CA PRO A 37 7.63 -7.29 11.33
C PRO A 37 7.58 -6.94 9.84
N VAL A 38 7.38 -5.65 9.52
CA VAL A 38 7.29 -5.17 8.14
C VAL A 38 8.51 -5.59 7.31
N ALA A 39 9.73 -5.45 7.85
CA ALA A 39 10.94 -5.83 7.15
C ALA A 39 10.97 -7.33 6.77
N ALA A 40 10.52 -8.22 7.65
CA ALA A 40 10.43 -9.64 7.37
C ALA A 40 9.41 -9.94 6.26
N ARG A 41 8.24 -9.27 6.30
CA ARG A 41 7.20 -9.39 5.27
C ARG A 41 7.67 -8.90 3.91
N VAL A 42 8.43 -7.80 3.87
CA VAL A 42 9.01 -7.24 2.64
C VAL A 42 10.04 -8.20 2.05
N GLN A 43 10.94 -8.74 2.88
CA GLN A 43 11.93 -9.72 2.43
C GLN A 43 11.27 -10.99 1.86
N ASP A 44 10.27 -11.55 2.57
CA ASP A 44 9.51 -12.70 2.08
C ASP A 44 8.82 -12.39 0.75
N LEU A 45 8.15 -11.24 0.62
CA LEU A 45 7.49 -10.84 -0.63
C LEU A 45 8.49 -10.71 -1.79
N LEU A 46 9.57 -9.95 -1.61
CA LEU A 46 10.58 -9.72 -2.63
C LEU A 46 11.26 -11.01 -3.10
N SER A 47 11.41 -11.99 -2.21
CA SER A 47 11.96 -13.31 -2.54
C SER A 47 11.04 -14.12 -3.47
N LYS A 48 9.72 -13.85 -3.45
CA LYS A 48 8.73 -14.55 -4.29
C LYS A 48 8.44 -13.86 -5.62
N MET A 49 8.87 -12.61 -5.78
CA MET A 49 8.59 -11.82 -6.97
C MET A 49 9.51 -12.16 -8.14
N THR A 50 8.93 -12.24 -9.35
CA THR A 50 9.70 -12.23 -10.59
C THR A 50 10.32 -10.86 -10.85
N LEU A 51 11.19 -10.75 -11.86
CA LEU A 51 11.74 -9.46 -12.25
C LEU A 51 10.66 -8.51 -12.77
N GLU A 52 9.69 -9.03 -13.52
CA GLU A 52 8.59 -8.28 -14.11
C GLU A 52 7.66 -7.71 -13.04
N GLU A 53 7.37 -8.49 -11.99
CA GLU A 53 6.59 -8.02 -10.85
C GLU A 53 7.35 -6.96 -10.06
N LYS A 54 8.68 -7.10 -9.91
CA LYS A 54 9.52 -6.06 -9.26
C LYS A 54 9.51 -4.78 -10.08
N ALA A 55 9.65 -4.88 -11.39
CA ALA A 55 9.55 -3.75 -12.31
C ALA A 55 8.15 -3.12 -12.27
N ALA A 56 7.10 -3.91 -12.09
CA ALA A 56 5.74 -3.41 -11.95
C ALA A 56 5.53 -2.58 -10.68
N GLN A 57 6.17 -2.95 -9.57
CA GLN A 57 6.05 -2.22 -8.30
C GLN A 57 6.71 -0.83 -8.31
N VAL A 58 7.59 -0.53 -9.26
CA VAL A 58 8.18 0.82 -9.43
C VAL A 58 7.50 1.64 -10.53
N ARG A 59 6.38 1.15 -11.08
CA ARG A 59 5.60 1.85 -12.11
C ARG A 59 4.40 2.57 -11.50
N SER A 60 4.09 3.72 -12.09
CA SER A 60 2.90 4.53 -11.79
C SER A 60 2.06 4.72 -13.05
N MET A 61 0.74 4.50 -12.93
CA MET A 61 -0.22 4.73 -14.02
C MET A 61 -1.01 6.01 -13.77
N TRP A 62 -0.76 7.04 -14.59
CA TRP A 62 -1.62 8.25 -14.68
C TRP A 62 -2.25 8.34 -16.08
N PHE A 63 -1.51 8.79 -17.10
CA PHE A 63 -2.03 8.91 -18.47
C PHE A 63 -2.30 7.57 -19.19
N GLY A 64 -2.00 6.44 -18.55
CA GLY A 64 -2.21 5.09 -19.11
C GLY A 64 -3.55 4.44 -18.77
N LYS A 65 -4.47 5.14 -18.09
CA LYS A 65 -5.72 4.55 -17.56
C LYS A 65 -6.61 3.90 -18.62
N SER A 66 -6.62 4.39 -19.86
CA SER A 66 -7.37 3.75 -20.97
C SER A 66 -6.99 2.27 -21.21
N ALA A 67 -5.81 1.84 -20.76
CA ALA A 67 -5.37 0.45 -20.79
C ALA A 67 -6.10 -0.47 -19.79
N ILE A 68 -6.91 0.07 -18.88
CA ILE A 68 -7.70 -0.68 -17.90
C ILE A 68 -9.19 -0.29 -17.88
N LEU A 69 -9.61 0.60 -18.78
CA LEU A 69 -10.97 1.13 -18.83
C LEU A 69 -11.70 0.75 -20.13
N ASP A 70 -13.01 0.57 -20.05
CA ASP A 70 -13.89 0.43 -21.21
C ASP A 70 -14.13 1.79 -21.92
N ALA A 71 -14.97 1.79 -22.96
CA ALA A 71 -15.29 3.00 -23.72
C ALA A 71 -16.08 4.05 -22.92
N HIS A 72 -16.77 3.63 -21.85
CA HIS A 72 -17.53 4.50 -20.95
C HIS A 72 -16.66 5.03 -19.79
N GLY A 73 -15.45 4.49 -19.62
CA GLY A 73 -14.54 4.85 -18.56
C GLY A 73 -14.69 4.02 -17.29
N ASN A 74 -15.41 2.90 -17.34
CA ASN A 74 -15.53 1.95 -16.25
C ASN A 74 -14.36 0.95 -16.28
N PHE A 75 -14.10 0.29 -15.14
CA PHE A 75 -13.08 -0.75 -15.07
C PHE A 75 -13.38 -1.91 -16.04
N SER A 76 -12.37 -2.32 -16.80
CA SER A 76 -12.44 -3.47 -17.71
C SER A 76 -11.47 -4.55 -17.24
N GLU A 77 -12.00 -5.66 -16.72
CA GLU A 77 -11.18 -6.79 -16.24
C GLU A 77 -10.36 -7.41 -17.38
N GLU A 78 -10.92 -7.53 -18.60
CA GLU A 78 -10.20 -8.07 -19.76
C GLU A 78 -8.96 -7.25 -20.12
N LYS A 79 -9.11 -5.91 -20.11
CA LYS A 79 -7.99 -5.01 -20.37
C LYS A 79 -6.99 -5.00 -19.21
N ALA A 80 -7.48 -4.99 -17.96
CA ALA A 80 -6.66 -5.07 -16.77
C ALA A 80 -5.83 -6.37 -16.70
N ALA A 81 -6.39 -7.51 -17.11
CA ALA A 81 -5.68 -8.78 -17.21
C ALA A 81 -4.43 -8.70 -18.10
N LYS A 82 -4.45 -7.84 -19.12
CA LYS A 82 -3.30 -7.59 -20.00
C LYS A 82 -2.37 -6.54 -19.40
N ALA A 83 -2.91 -5.39 -18.99
CA ALA A 83 -2.11 -4.24 -18.57
C ALA A 83 -1.46 -4.38 -17.18
N LEU A 84 -2.09 -5.16 -16.29
CA LEU A 84 -1.73 -5.32 -14.88
C LEU A 84 -1.37 -6.79 -14.54
N ALA A 85 -1.00 -7.61 -15.52
CA ALA A 85 -0.67 -9.02 -15.32
C ALA A 85 0.42 -9.25 -14.26
N ALA A 86 1.45 -8.39 -14.25
CA ALA A 86 2.53 -8.39 -13.26
C ALA A 86 2.24 -7.49 -12.04
N GLY A 87 1.01 -6.97 -11.91
CA GLY A 87 0.62 -5.96 -10.94
C GLY A 87 1.01 -4.53 -11.35
N ILE A 88 0.99 -3.63 -10.37
CA ILE A 88 1.41 -2.23 -10.47
C ILE A 88 1.74 -1.72 -9.06
N GLY A 89 2.70 -0.80 -8.93
CA GLY A 89 2.99 -0.15 -7.65
C GLY A 89 1.98 0.95 -7.32
N GLN A 90 1.71 1.82 -8.29
CA GLN A 90 0.90 3.01 -8.09
C GLN A 90 -0.11 3.27 -9.22
N ILE A 91 -1.29 3.75 -8.84
CA ILE A 91 -2.26 4.36 -9.72
C ILE A 91 -2.48 5.80 -9.27
N ALA A 92 -2.22 6.74 -10.16
CA ALA A 92 -2.33 8.16 -9.86
C ALA A 92 -3.64 8.73 -10.40
N ARG A 93 -4.28 9.54 -9.54
CA ARG A 93 -5.44 10.35 -9.86
C ARG A 93 -6.56 9.55 -10.52
N PRO A 94 -7.07 8.47 -9.91
CA PRO A 94 -8.22 7.73 -10.43
C PRO A 94 -9.44 8.62 -10.69
N HIS A 95 -9.62 9.71 -9.93
CA HIS A 95 -10.74 10.65 -10.09
C HIS A 95 -10.71 11.44 -11.39
N ASP A 96 -9.55 11.66 -12.02
CA ASP A 96 -9.46 12.48 -13.23
C ASP A 96 -9.59 11.64 -14.52
N TRP A 97 -9.86 12.33 -15.62
CA TRP A 97 -9.99 11.75 -16.96
C TRP A 97 -8.70 11.80 -17.79
N ALA A 98 -7.57 12.24 -17.22
CA ALA A 98 -6.30 12.30 -17.92
C ALA A 98 -5.88 10.89 -18.41
N GLY A 99 -5.43 10.80 -19.66
CA GLY A 99 -5.08 9.51 -20.27
C GLY A 99 -6.26 8.68 -20.80
N THR A 100 -7.44 9.31 -20.92
CA THR A 100 -8.64 8.71 -21.50
C THR A 100 -9.19 9.60 -22.63
N SER A 101 -10.13 9.09 -23.42
CA SER A 101 -10.86 9.88 -24.43
C SER A 101 -11.72 10.99 -23.82
N ARG A 102 -12.04 10.90 -22.53
CA ARG A 102 -12.88 11.85 -21.78
C ARG A 102 -12.07 12.97 -21.10
N TYR A 103 -10.81 13.18 -21.49
CA TYR A 103 -9.90 14.12 -20.81
C TYR A 103 -10.41 15.57 -20.70
N LEU A 104 -11.39 15.96 -21.52
CA LEU A 104 -12.05 17.27 -21.45
C LEU A 104 -13.01 17.41 -20.25
N GLU A 105 -13.50 16.30 -19.69
CA GLU A 105 -14.48 16.29 -18.59
C GLU A 105 -13.85 16.53 -17.21
N ARG A 106 -12.52 16.72 -17.16
CA ARG A 106 -11.69 16.98 -15.96
C ARG A 106 -11.78 15.89 -14.89
N PHE A 107 -12.91 15.73 -14.21
CA PHE A 107 -13.11 14.83 -13.07
C PHE A 107 -14.34 13.91 -13.25
N ARG A 108 -14.27 12.74 -12.62
CA ARG A 108 -15.39 11.80 -12.43
C ARG A 108 -16.26 12.25 -11.26
N GLU A 109 -17.45 11.66 -11.16
CA GLU A 109 -18.20 11.68 -9.90
C GLU A 109 -17.43 10.90 -8.80
N VAL A 110 -17.73 11.22 -7.54
CA VAL A 110 -17.06 10.60 -6.38
C VAL A 110 -17.38 9.11 -6.32
N GLU A 111 -18.64 8.74 -6.51
CA GLU A 111 -19.12 7.35 -6.48
C GLU A 111 -18.47 6.50 -7.58
N ASP A 112 -18.29 7.07 -8.77
CA ASP A 112 -17.60 6.42 -9.89
C ASP A 112 -16.12 6.19 -9.57
N THR A 113 -15.48 7.18 -8.93
CA THR A 113 -14.08 7.06 -8.49
C THR A 113 -13.92 5.95 -7.46
N VAL A 114 -14.79 5.90 -6.44
CA VAL A 114 -14.79 4.85 -5.41
C VAL A 114 -15.01 3.47 -6.05
N THR A 115 -15.96 3.37 -6.98
CA THR A 115 -16.26 2.14 -7.71
C THR A 115 -15.03 1.66 -8.49
N LEU A 116 -14.37 2.57 -9.21
CA LEU A 116 -13.16 2.27 -9.97
C LEU A 116 -12.00 1.80 -9.06
N VAL A 117 -11.72 2.53 -7.99
CA VAL A 117 -10.65 2.19 -7.02
C VAL A 117 -10.87 0.80 -6.43
N ASN A 118 -12.10 0.50 -6.01
CA ASN A 118 -12.46 -0.80 -5.44
C ASN A 118 -12.34 -1.93 -6.46
N ALA A 119 -12.77 -1.71 -7.70
CA ALA A 119 -12.65 -2.69 -8.77
C ALA A 119 -11.17 -3.01 -9.07
N ILE A 120 -10.32 -1.98 -9.15
CA ILE A 120 -8.89 -2.17 -9.39
C ILE A 120 -8.22 -2.92 -8.22
N GLN A 121 -8.48 -2.53 -6.97
CA GLN A 121 -7.89 -3.25 -5.82
C GLN A 121 -8.33 -4.69 -5.76
N ARG A 122 -9.62 -4.97 -5.99
CA ARG A 122 -10.14 -6.34 -6.02
C ARG A 122 -9.44 -7.17 -7.09
N PHE A 123 -9.29 -6.62 -8.30
CA PHE A 123 -8.54 -7.27 -9.37
C PHE A 123 -7.09 -7.56 -8.95
N LEU A 124 -6.38 -6.58 -8.40
CA LEU A 124 -4.99 -6.76 -7.98
C LEU A 124 -4.86 -7.83 -6.89
N LEU A 125 -5.76 -7.85 -5.91
CA LEU A 125 -5.75 -8.81 -4.80
C LEU A 125 -6.11 -10.23 -5.22
N GLU A 126 -7.10 -10.38 -6.10
CA GLU A 126 -7.72 -11.68 -6.41
C GLU A 126 -7.22 -12.31 -7.71
N LYS A 127 -6.74 -11.50 -8.66
CA LYS A 127 -6.41 -11.94 -10.02
C LYS A 127 -4.92 -11.88 -10.35
N THR A 128 -4.11 -11.21 -9.54
CA THR A 128 -2.64 -11.27 -9.69
C THR A 128 -2.04 -12.33 -8.77
N ARG A 129 -0.93 -12.92 -9.20
CA ARG A 129 -0.30 -14.09 -8.55
C ARG A 129 0.04 -13.87 -7.08
N LEU A 130 0.53 -12.67 -6.73
CA LEU A 130 0.95 -12.34 -5.36
C LEU A 130 -0.09 -11.50 -4.61
N GLY A 131 -1.17 -11.05 -5.25
CA GLY A 131 -2.23 -10.28 -4.59
C GLY A 131 -1.70 -9.01 -3.90
N ILE A 132 -0.81 -8.27 -4.57
CA ILE A 132 -0.23 -7.03 -4.03
C ILE A 132 -1.15 -5.86 -4.40
N PRO A 133 -1.68 -5.09 -3.43
CA PRO A 133 -2.51 -3.93 -3.72
C PRO A 133 -1.70 -2.79 -4.33
N ALA A 134 -2.35 -1.92 -5.09
CA ALA A 134 -1.76 -0.67 -5.56
C ALA A 134 -1.89 0.43 -4.49
N LEU A 135 -0.94 1.36 -4.50
CA LEU A 135 -1.08 2.66 -3.85
C LEU A 135 -1.82 3.62 -4.77
N PHE A 136 -2.79 4.36 -4.21
CA PHE A 136 -3.44 5.46 -4.93
C PHE A 136 -2.81 6.78 -4.55
N HIS A 137 -2.34 7.50 -5.56
CA HIS A 137 -1.76 8.82 -5.40
C HIS A 137 -2.78 9.88 -5.80
N GLU A 138 -2.98 10.86 -4.93
CA GLU A 138 -3.88 11.99 -5.13
C GLU A 138 -3.24 13.33 -4.78
N GLU A 139 -3.77 14.40 -5.37
CA GLU A 139 -3.38 15.77 -5.07
C GLU A 139 -4.19 16.29 -3.87
N GLY A 140 -3.48 16.64 -2.80
CA GLY A 140 -4.07 17.04 -1.51
C GLY A 140 -3.53 18.35 -0.94
N ALA A 141 -2.79 19.14 -1.73
CA ALA A 141 -2.05 20.31 -1.24
C ALA A 141 -2.92 21.38 -0.56
N HIS A 142 -4.20 21.45 -0.93
CA HIS A 142 -5.19 22.40 -0.39
C HIS A 142 -6.57 21.75 -0.29
N GLY A 143 -6.62 20.50 0.21
CA GLY A 143 -7.81 19.66 0.16
C GLY A 143 -7.77 18.67 -1.00
N TYR A 144 -8.68 17.71 -0.97
CA TYR A 144 -8.75 16.67 -1.99
C TYR A 144 -9.18 17.28 -3.33
N LEU A 145 -8.31 17.21 -4.35
CA LEU A 145 -8.61 17.77 -5.66
C LEU A 145 -9.57 16.85 -6.45
N ALA A 146 -10.87 16.90 -6.14
CA ALA A 146 -11.90 16.16 -6.85
C ALA A 146 -13.13 17.01 -7.11
N LYS A 147 -14.09 16.47 -7.85
CA LYS A 147 -15.39 17.11 -8.02
C LYS A 147 -16.11 17.17 -6.67
N ASP A 148 -16.65 18.34 -6.34
CA ASP A 148 -17.45 18.60 -5.14
C ASP A 148 -16.73 18.32 -3.80
N ALA A 149 -15.40 18.47 -3.77
CA ALA A 149 -14.53 18.29 -2.59
C ALA A 149 -13.95 19.61 -2.03
#